data_AF-A0A521VDN8-F1
#
_entry.id   AF-A0A521VDN8-F1
#
_cell.length_a   1.000
_cell.length_b   1.000
_cell.length_c   1.000
_cell.angle_alpha   90.00
_cell.angle_beta   90.00
_cell.angle_gamma   90.00
#
_symmetry.space_group_name_H-M   'P 1'
#
loop_
_entity.id
_entity.type
_entity.pdbx_description
1 polymer ?
#
loop_
_entity_poly.entity_id
_entity_poly.type
_entity_poly.pdbx_seq_one_letter_code
_entity_poly.pdbx_strand_id
1 'polypeptide(L)'
;MGATARRTLSSPSSPWAIHASETTWRPGRNGATGTIRRSSSRTRARDRARSAGGHRLSTNRTAIERREMARRALRRLLANGPLTAVPRRPTDQVLVAALAASRFDASMSHLESEVNEQLKGWLQAISEPFGIDHVTLRRLLVDLRFLTRTRSGSAYRVNMERIGEIEAVTEIEPADVLAEIRIARDKRKRRRATQKRR
;
A
#
# COMPACT_ATOMS: atom_id res chain seq x y z
N MET A 1 67.25 -16.02 -19.78
CA MET A 1 66.13 -15.99 -20.74
C MET A 1 64.84 -15.82 -19.94
N GLY A 2 64.07 -14.74 -19.96
CA GLY A 2 64.18 -13.42 -20.53
C GLY A 2 63.50 -12.41 -19.59
N ALA A 3 64.01 -11.19 -19.57
CA ALA A 3 63.49 -10.04 -18.86
C ALA A 3 62.77 -9.12 -19.85
N THR A 4 61.63 -8.52 -19.45
CA THR A 4 60.99 -7.28 -19.99
C THR A 4 59.57 -7.20 -19.43
N ALA A 5 58.88 -6.06 -19.19
CA ALA A 5 59.20 -4.66 -18.94
C ALA A 5 57.86 -3.93 -18.65
N ARG A 6 57.93 -2.95 -17.75
CA ARG A 6 57.12 -1.74 -17.47
C ARG A 6 55.99 -1.29 -18.44
N ARG A 7 54.92 -0.74 -17.84
CA ARG A 7 54.29 0.62 -18.04
C ARG A 7 52.99 0.65 -17.20
N THR A 8 52.77 1.47 -16.16
CA THR A 8 52.63 2.95 -15.98
C THR A 8 51.54 3.65 -16.80
N LEU A 9 50.86 4.58 -16.10
CA LEU A 9 49.87 5.61 -16.51
C LEU A 9 48.41 5.11 -16.44
N SER A 10 47.41 5.82 -15.90
CA SER A 10 47.28 7.24 -15.54
C SER A 10 46.09 7.43 -14.59
N SER A 11 46.25 8.25 -13.55
CA SER A 11 45.16 9.04 -12.99
C SER A 11 45.03 10.34 -13.79
N PRO A 12 43.81 10.86 -13.95
CA PRO A 12 43.52 12.21 -13.46
C PRO A 12 42.20 12.18 -12.68
N SER A 13 42.16 12.66 -11.43
CA SER A 13 42.06 14.08 -11.10
C SER A 13 41.02 14.79 -11.97
N SER A 14 39.81 14.99 -11.46
CA SER A 14 39.29 16.36 -11.35
C SER A 14 37.92 16.48 -10.68
N PRO A 15 37.65 17.67 -10.11
CA PRO A 15 36.69 17.94 -9.07
C PRO A 15 35.43 18.56 -9.65
N TRP A 16 34.31 18.32 -8.97
CA TRP A 16 33.16 19.21 -9.03
C TRP A 16 32.70 19.35 -7.57
N ALA A 17 33.23 20.33 -6.83
CA ALA A 17 32.86 21.74 -6.93
C ALA A 17 31.34 21.92 -6.85
N ILE A 18 30.91 22.00 -5.59
CA ILE A 18 29.81 22.80 -5.07
C ILE A 18 29.54 24.01 -5.97
N HIS A 19 28.32 24.11 -6.50
CA HIS A 19 27.74 25.41 -6.82
C HIS A 19 26.29 25.44 -6.35
N ALA A 20 26.04 26.48 -5.56
CA ALA A 20 24.79 26.85 -4.94
C ALA A 20 23.68 27.11 -5.97
N SER A 21 22.45 26.85 -5.54
CA SER A 21 21.32 27.73 -5.87
C SER A 21 20.30 27.67 -4.74
N GLU A 22 20.58 28.49 -3.72
CA GLU A 22 19.59 28.98 -2.77
C GLU A 22 18.43 29.59 -3.55
N THR A 23 17.31 28.87 -3.62
CA THR A 23 16.06 29.45 -4.11
C THR A 23 15.41 30.17 -2.95
N THR A 24 15.72 31.46 -2.85
CA THR A 24 15.18 32.38 -1.86
C THR A 24 13.67 32.57 -2.09
N TRP A 25 12.87 31.99 -1.21
CA TRP A 25 11.43 32.23 -1.13
C TRP A 25 11.20 33.64 -0.54
N ARG A 26 10.66 34.56 -1.36
CA ARG A 26 10.21 35.90 -0.95
C ARG A 26 8.76 35.83 -0.45
N PRO A 27 8.45 36.21 0.81
CA PRO A 27 7.07 36.50 1.18
C PRO A 27 6.72 37.94 0.75
N GLY A 28 5.69 38.04 -0.10
CA GLY A 28 5.05 39.27 -0.51
C GLY A 28 4.42 39.99 0.68
N ARG A 29 4.78 41.26 0.81
CA ARG A 29 4.43 42.20 1.88
C ARG A 29 3.25 43.05 1.38
N ASN A 30 2.02 42.72 1.79
CA ASN A 30 0.87 43.61 1.60
C ASN A 30 0.41 44.12 2.97
N GLY A 31 0.67 45.41 3.20
CA GLY A 31 0.07 46.16 4.29
C GLY A 31 -1.36 46.54 3.95
N ALA A 32 -2.25 46.43 4.93
CA ALA A 32 -3.48 47.19 4.98
C ALA A 32 -3.77 47.50 6.46
N THR A 33 -3.42 48.72 6.84
CA THR A 33 -3.83 49.39 8.06
C THR A 33 -5.33 49.66 7.96
N GLY A 34 -6.10 49.08 8.88
CA GLY A 34 -7.55 49.24 8.93
C GLY A 34 -8.03 49.27 10.38
N THR A 35 -8.39 50.47 10.79
CA THR A 35 -8.82 50.99 12.09
C THR A 35 -9.78 50.12 12.92
N ILE A 36 -9.56 50.20 14.24
CA ILE A 36 -10.36 49.71 15.36
C ILE A 36 -11.83 50.20 15.28
N ARG A 37 -12.80 49.30 15.53
CA ARG A 37 -14.09 49.69 16.16
C ARG A 37 -14.59 48.63 17.14
N ARG A 38 -14.92 49.15 18.31
CA ARG A 38 -15.28 48.53 19.59
C ARG A 38 -16.73 48.00 19.59
N SER A 39 -17.04 47.20 20.61
CA SER A 39 -18.37 46.68 21.05
C SER A 39 -18.88 45.46 20.26
N SER A 40 -19.33 44.35 20.85
CA SER A 40 -20.17 44.25 22.04
C SER A 40 -20.08 42.86 22.68
N SER A 41 -19.96 42.84 23.99
CA SER A 41 -20.27 41.72 24.87
C SER A 41 -21.73 41.26 24.71
N ARG A 42 -21.96 39.98 24.36
CA ARG A 42 -23.01 39.13 24.96
C ARG A 42 -23.03 37.72 24.35
N THR A 43 -22.93 36.74 25.26
CA THR A 43 -23.56 35.40 25.18
C THR A 43 -23.27 34.51 23.98
N ARG A 44 -22.21 33.69 24.04
CA ARG A 44 -22.18 32.32 23.47
C ARG A 44 -21.25 31.40 24.28
N ALA A 45 -21.61 31.15 25.53
CA ALA A 45 -20.90 30.23 26.43
C ALA A 45 -21.63 28.87 26.61
N ARG A 46 -22.46 28.43 25.64
CA ARG A 46 -23.24 27.18 25.79
C ARG A 46 -23.22 26.16 24.65
N ASP A 47 -22.45 26.35 23.57
CA ASP A 47 -22.51 25.44 22.41
C ASP A 47 -21.21 24.68 22.06
N ARG A 48 -20.27 24.51 23.00
CA ARG A 48 -19.02 23.75 22.73
C ARG A 48 -18.99 22.31 23.23
N ALA A 49 -20.07 21.79 23.82
CA ALA A 49 -20.07 20.46 24.43
C ALA A 49 -20.81 19.36 23.63
N ARG A 50 -21.40 19.64 22.44
CA ARG A 50 -22.23 18.65 21.71
C ARG A 50 -21.65 18.05 20.43
N SER A 51 -20.50 18.50 19.93
CA SER A 51 -19.99 18.04 18.61
C SER A 51 -18.89 16.97 18.65
N ALA A 52 -18.46 16.51 19.83
CA ALA A 52 -17.36 15.52 19.93
C ALA A 52 -17.82 14.05 19.78
N GLY A 53 -19.13 13.76 19.83
CA GLY A 53 -19.65 12.37 19.84
C GLY A 53 -20.01 11.79 18.47
N GLY A 54 -20.20 12.61 17.43
CA GLY A 54 -20.74 12.15 16.14
C GLY A 54 -19.72 11.54 15.18
N HIS A 55 -18.44 11.95 15.26
CA HIS A 55 -17.45 11.55 14.26
C HIS A 55 -16.91 10.12 14.43
N ARG A 56 -16.83 9.59 15.66
CA ARG A 56 -16.30 8.22 15.89
C ARG A 56 -17.22 7.11 15.36
N LEU A 57 -18.53 7.30 15.37
CA LEU A 57 -19.49 6.33 14.84
C LEU A 57 -19.52 6.35 13.30
N SER A 58 -19.33 7.53 12.71
CA SER A 58 -19.27 7.71 11.26
C SER A 58 -18.02 7.06 10.65
N THR A 59 -16.85 7.21 11.26
CA THR A 59 -15.60 6.63 10.74
C THR A 59 -15.61 5.10 10.82
N ASN A 60 -16.07 4.54 11.94
CA ASN A 60 -16.15 3.08 12.11
C ASN A 60 -17.10 2.43 11.08
N ARG A 61 -18.28 3.03 10.84
CA ARG A 61 -19.22 2.53 9.83
C ARG A 61 -18.60 2.50 8.42
N THR A 62 -17.89 3.56 8.04
CA THR A 62 -17.22 3.60 6.72
C THR A 62 -16.10 2.57 6.59
N ALA A 63 -15.40 2.24 7.69
CA ALA A 63 -14.37 1.21 7.69
C ALA A 63 -14.97 -0.20 7.49
N ILE A 64 -16.08 -0.51 8.18
CA ILE A 64 -16.81 -1.77 8.04
C ILE A 64 -17.31 -1.94 6.59
N GLU A 65 -17.91 -0.90 6.02
CA GLU A 65 -18.40 -0.92 4.64
C GLU A 65 -17.27 -1.13 3.63
N ARG A 66 -16.12 -0.46 3.81
CA ARG A 66 -14.91 -0.67 3.00
C ARG A 66 -14.39 -2.11 3.09
N ARG A 67 -14.32 -2.67 4.30
CA ARG A 67 -13.89 -4.05 4.54
C ARG A 67 -14.79 -5.06 3.84
N GLU A 68 -16.11 -4.88 3.95
CA GLU A 68 -17.08 -5.76 3.29
C GLU A 68 -17.01 -5.65 1.76
N MET A 69 -16.82 -4.44 1.21
CA MET A 69 -16.60 -4.26 -0.22
C MET A 69 -15.32 -4.96 -0.70
N ALA A 70 -14.21 -4.81 0.05
CA ALA A 70 -12.96 -5.48 -0.25
C ALA A 70 -13.11 -7.01 -0.21
N ARG A 71 -13.79 -7.56 0.80
CA ARG A 71 -14.06 -9.01 0.89
C ARG A 71 -14.92 -9.52 -0.27
N ARG A 72 -15.94 -8.77 -0.69
CA ARG A 72 -16.78 -9.13 -1.86
C ARG A 72 -15.97 -9.11 -3.15
N ALA A 73 -15.13 -8.10 -3.35
CA ALA A 73 -14.25 -8.00 -4.51
C ALA A 73 -13.22 -9.14 -4.54
N LEU A 74 -12.62 -9.47 -3.39
CA LEU A 74 -11.69 -10.59 -3.26
C LEU A 74 -12.38 -11.93 -3.58
N ARG A 75 -13.58 -12.16 -3.05
CA ARG A 75 -14.37 -13.35 -3.39
C ARG A 75 -14.65 -13.46 -4.88
N ARG A 76 -14.91 -12.34 -5.57
CA ARG A 76 -15.10 -12.32 -7.03
C ARG A 76 -13.80 -12.67 -7.77
N LEU A 77 -12.67 -12.14 -7.34
CA LEU A 77 -11.37 -12.45 -7.94
C LEU A 77 -10.99 -13.92 -7.80
N LEU A 78 -11.23 -14.48 -6.60
CA LEU A 78 -10.89 -15.86 -6.27
C LEU A 78 -12.03 -16.84 -6.60
N ALA A 79 -13.12 -16.36 -7.19
CA ALA A 79 -14.29 -17.18 -7.54
C ALA A 79 -13.95 -18.31 -8.51
N ASN A 80 -12.91 -18.11 -9.33
CA ASN A 80 -12.42 -19.08 -10.31
C ASN A 80 -11.31 -19.98 -9.76
N GLY A 81 -10.63 -19.58 -8.69
CA GLY A 81 -9.53 -20.33 -8.10
C GLY A 81 -8.47 -19.40 -7.50
N PRO A 82 -7.30 -19.93 -7.15
CA PRO A 82 -6.12 -19.13 -6.80
C PRO A 82 -5.75 -18.13 -7.92
N LEU A 83 -5.00 -17.09 -7.56
CA LEU A 83 -4.55 -16.10 -8.54
C LEU A 83 -3.52 -16.71 -9.49
N THR A 84 -3.81 -16.64 -10.79
CA THR A 84 -2.89 -17.09 -11.85
C THR A 84 -2.17 -15.93 -12.53
N ALA A 85 -2.72 -14.71 -12.44
CA ALA A 85 -2.12 -13.51 -13.01
C ALA A 85 -2.58 -12.27 -12.25
N VAL A 86 -1.84 -11.17 -12.42
CA VAL A 86 -2.23 -9.86 -11.89
C VAL A 86 -3.58 -9.44 -12.49
N PRO A 87 -4.57 -9.01 -11.69
CA PRO A 87 -5.86 -8.57 -12.20
C PRO A 87 -5.71 -7.45 -13.24
N ARG A 88 -6.53 -7.45 -14.29
CA ARG A 88 -6.50 -6.39 -15.32
C ARG A 88 -7.19 -5.10 -14.87
N ARG A 89 -8.13 -5.19 -13.93
CA ARG A 89 -8.91 -4.03 -13.46
C ARG A 89 -8.09 -3.24 -12.44
N PRO A 90 -7.94 -1.91 -12.61
CA PRO A 90 -7.15 -1.10 -11.67
C PRO A 90 -7.62 -1.22 -10.22
N THR A 91 -8.94 -1.23 -9.98
CA THR A 91 -9.51 -1.42 -8.64
C THR A 91 -9.11 -2.74 -8.00
N ASP A 92 -9.03 -3.81 -8.80
CA ASP A 92 -8.67 -5.13 -8.33
C ASP A 92 -7.15 -5.21 -8.07
N GLN A 93 -6.33 -4.51 -8.86
CA GLN A 93 -4.89 -4.37 -8.60
C GLN A 93 -4.62 -3.63 -7.30
N VAL A 94 -5.35 -2.53 -7.04
CA VAL A 94 -5.27 -1.77 -5.79
C VAL A 94 -5.64 -2.65 -4.60
N LEU A 95 -6.70 -3.45 -4.70
CA LEU A 95 -7.09 -4.39 -3.65
C LEU A 95 -6.00 -5.43 -3.36
N VAL A 96 -5.45 -6.07 -4.40
CA VAL A 96 -4.38 -7.07 -4.25
C VAL A 96 -3.12 -6.43 -3.67
N ALA A 97 -2.76 -5.23 -4.12
CA ALA A 97 -1.64 -4.48 -3.60
C ALA A 97 -1.85 -4.06 -2.14
N ALA A 98 -3.04 -3.59 -1.76
CA ALA A 98 -3.37 -3.26 -0.37
C ALA A 98 -3.27 -4.48 0.55
N LEU A 99 -3.75 -5.65 0.09
CA LEU A 99 -3.64 -6.90 0.84
C LEU A 99 -2.19 -7.33 1.03
N ALA A 100 -1.37 -7.26 -0.01
CA ALA A 100 0.06 -7.52 0.10
C ALA A 100 0.74 -6.48 1.02
N ALA A 101 0.38 -5.20 0.90
CA ALA A 101 0.91 -4.11 1.71
C ALA A 101 0.58 -4.26 3.21
N SER A 102 -0.57 -4.87 3.55
CA SER A 102 -0.97 -5.13 4.94
C SER A 102 -0.06 -6.09 5.71
N ARG A 103 0.82 -6.81 4.99
CA ARG A 103 1.82 -7.70 5.60
C ARG A 103 3.05 -6.95 6.10
N PHE A 104 3.25 -5.72 5.64
CA PHE A 104 4.38 -4.90 6.02
C PHE A 104 4.04 -4.05 7.24
N ASP A 105 4.99 -3.94 8.15
CA ASP A 105 4.90 -2.98 9.24
C ASP A 105 5.07 -1.56 8.69
N ALA A 106 4.08 -0.70 8.93
CA ALA A 106 4.10 0.69 8.47
C ALA A 106 5.12 1.56 9.22
N SER A 107 5.51 1.18 10.44
CA SER A 107 6.44 1.93 11.28
C SER A 107 7.91 1.71 10.89
N MET A 108 8.21 0.63 10.17
CA MET A 108 9.57 0.21 9.86
C MET A 108 9.94 0.37 8.39
N SER A 109 11.24 0.50 8.13
CA SER A 109 11.81 0.31 6.80
C SER A 109 12.21 -1.14 6.61
N HIS A 110 11.85 -1.70 5.47
CA HIS A 110 12.14 -3.09 5.08
C HIS A 110 13.23 -3.11 4.02
N LEU A 111 14.16 -4.04 4.11
CA LEU A 111 15.16 -4.29 3.07
C LEU A 111 14.51 -4.98 1.86
N GLU A 112 15.15 -4.86 0.68
CA GLU A 112 14.67 -5.54 -0.53
C GLU A 112 14.54 -7.06 -0.32
N SER A 113 15.50 -7.69 0.37
CA SER A 113 15.46 -9.12 0.67
C SER A 113 14.26 -9.49 1.55
N GLU A 114 13.99 -8.71 2.60
CA GLU A 114 12.86 -8.92 3.51
C GLU A 114 11.53 -8.79 2.78
N VAL A 115 11.41 -7.76 1.92
CA VAL A 115 10.24 -7.57 1.06
C VAL A 115 10.04 -8.76 0.14
N ASN A 116 11.10 -9.23 -0.51
CA ASN A 116 11.00 -10.36 -1.41
C ASN A 116 10.56 -11.64 -0.69
N GLU A 117 11.09 -11.93 0.49
CA GLU A 117 10.71 -13.12 1.27
C GLU A 117 9.27 -13.04 1.76
N GLN A 118 8.82 -11.89 2.29
CA GLN A 118 7.41 -11.72 2.68
C GLN A 118 6.46 -11.88 1.49
N LEU A 119 6.81 -11.31 0.32
CA LEU A 119 5.98 -11.45 -0.87
C LEU A 119 5.93 -12.89 -1.39
N LYS A 120 7.06 -13.62 -1.36
CA LYS A 120 7.09 -15.05 -1.72
C LYS A 120 6.19 -15.88 -0.81
N GLY A 121 6.31 -15.71 0.50
CA GLY A 121 5.49 -16.44 1.48
C GLY A 121 4.00 -16.13 1.30
N TRP A 122 3.65 -14.87 1.08
CA TRP A 122 2.27 -14.48 0.80
C TRP A 122 1.73 -15.07 -0.51
N LEU A 123 2.53 -15.03 -1.59
CA LEU A 123 2.16 -15.60 -2.89
C LEU A 123 1.95 -17.12 -2.82
N GLN A 124 2.77 -17.85 -2.05
CA GLN A 124 2.60 -19.30 -1.85
C GLN A 124 1.23 -19.65 -1.25
N ALA A 125 0.64 -18.76 -0.43
CA ALA A 125 -0.66 -19.00 0.18
C ALA A 125 -1.84 -18.75 -0.77
N ILE A 126 -1.69 -17.88 -1.78
CA ILE A 126 -2.82 -17.34 -2.56
C ILE A 126 -2.73 -17.55 -4.07
N SER A 127 -1.53 -17.79 -4.60
CA SER A 127 -1.20 -17.89 -6.02
C SER A 127 -0.85 -19.33 -6.37
N GLU A 128 -1.07 -19.70 -7.63
CA GLU A 128 -0.53 -20.96 -8.16
C GLU A 128 1.00 -20.89 -8.29
N PRO A 129 1.70 -22.04 -8.32
CA PRO A 129 3.17 -22.12 -8.41
C PRO A 129 3.81 -21.38 -9.59
N PHE A 130 3.03 -21.05 -10.62
CA PHE A 130 3.46 -20.32 -11.83
C PHE A 130 2.64 -19.06 -12.10
N GLY A 131 1.96 -18.54 -11.06
CA GLY A 131 1.08 -17.39 -11.20
C GLY A 131 1.84 -16.07 -11.19
N ILE A 132 1.64 -15.27 -10.14
CA ILE A 132 2.25 -13.95 -10.01
C ILE A 132 3.64 -14.09 -9.39
N ASP A 133 4.65 -13.49 -10.01
CA ASP A 133 6.01 -13.42 -9.44
C ASP A 133 6.14 -12.29 -8.41
N HIS A 134 6.91 -12.53 -7.35
CA HIS A 134 7.19 -11.57 -6.28
C HIS A 134 7.82 -10.27 -6.79
N VAL A 135 8.63 -10.32 -7.86
CA VAL A 135 9.20 -9.11 -8.48
C VAL A 135 8.10 -8.25 -9.13
N THR A 136 7.15 -8.90 -9.81
CA THR A 136 6.00 -8.21 -10.43
C THR A 136 5.14 -7.56 -9.35
N LEU A 137 4.88 -8.27 -8.25
CA LEU A 137 4.11 -7.74 -7.14
C LEU A 137 4.81 -6.57 -6.44
N ARG A 138 6.15 -6.65 -6.25
CA ARG A 138 6.93 -5.56 -5.69
C ARG A 138 6.86 -4.30 -6.57
N ARG A 139 6.97 -4.45 -7.90
CA ARG A 139 6.81 -3.31 -8.83
C ARG A 139 5.42 -2.72 -8.74
N LEU A 140 4.39 -3.56 -8.73
CA LEU A 140 3.00 -3.12 -8.58
C LEU A 140 2.77 -2.33 -7.28
N LEU A 141 3.35 -2.77 -6.16
CA LEU A 141 3.27 -2.07 -4.88
C LEU A 141 3.90 -0.67 -4.92
N VAL A 142 5.01 -0.52 -5.65
CA VAL A 142 5.67 0.78 -5.85
C VAL A 142 4.89 1.66 -6.82
N ASP A 143 4.44 1.10 -7.94
CA ASP A 143 3.70 1.81 -9.00
C ASP A 143 2.37 2.36 -8.46
N LEU A 144 1.67 1.60 -7.62
CA LEU A 144 0.44 2.02 -6.94
C LEU A 144 0.67 2.88 -5.69
N ARG A 145 1.95 3.10 -5.34
CA ARG A 145 2.40 3.90 -4.20
C ARG A 145 1.99 3.36 -2.83
N PHE A 146 1.84 2.05 -2.68
CA PHE A 146 1.70 1.39 -1.38
C PHE A 146 3.06 1.24 -0.68
N LEU A 147 4.11 0.99 -1.45
CA LEU A 147 5.49 1.05 -0.98
C LEU A 147 6.21 2.22 -1.63
N THR A 148 7.00 2.92 -0.83
CA THR A 148 8.00 3.90 -1.28
C THR A 148 9.36 3.25 -1.21
N ARG A 149 10.24 3.58 -2.16
CA ARG A 149 11.59 3.03 -2.28
C ARG A 149 12.61 4.17 -2.18
N THR A 150 13.72 3.95 -1.50
CA THR A 150 14.84 4.90 -1.49
C THR A 150 15.52 4.97 -2.85
N ARG A 151 16.26 6.05 -3.15
CA ARG A 151 16.93 6.22 -4.45
C ARG A 151 17.97 5.13 -4.75
N SER A 152 18.65 4.61 -3.72
CA SER A 152 19.55 3.45 -3.83
C SER A 152 18.82 2.14 -4.08
N GLY A 153 17.53 2.09 -3.72
CA GLY A 153 16.69 0.93 -3.90
C GLY A 153 16.75 -0.14 -2.86
N SER A 154 17.58 0.06 -1.85
CA SER A 154 17.91 -0.93 -0.81
C SER A 154 16.86 -1.00 0.28
N ALA A 155 16.05 0.05 0.44
CA ALA A 155 15.06 0.15 1.50
C ALA A 155 13.68 0.55 0.96
N TYR A 156 12.68 -0.05 1.56
CA TYR A 156 11.26 0.10 1.28
C TYR A 156 10.55 0.57 2.53
N ARG A 157 9.55 1.43 2.38
CA ARG A 157 8.68 1.87 3.47
C ARG A 157 7.24 1.94 3.00
N VAL A 158 6.31 1.51 3.85
CA VAL A 158 4.88 1.67 3.59
C VAL A 158 4.54 3.15 3.44
N ASN A 159 3.76 3.48 2.42
CA ASN A 159 3.29 4.85 2.23
C ASN A 159 2.17 5.16 3.22
N MET A 160 2.43 6.10 4.14
CA MET A 160 1.46 6.53 5.15
C MET A 160 0.18 7.11 4.55
N GLU A 161 0.25 7.71 3.35
CA GLU A 161 -0.92 8.26 2.64
C GLU A 161 -1.94 7.17 2.26
N ARG A 162 -1.48 5.92 2.11
CA ARG A 162 -2.31 4.77 1.71
C ARG A 162 -2.74 3.90 2.90
N ILE A 163 -2.41 4.27 4.14
CA ILE A 163 -2.72 3.46 5.33
C ILE A 163 -4.21 3.13 5.42
N GLY A 164 -5.11 4.06 5.12
CA GLY A 164 -6.55 3.80 5.22
C GLY A 164 -7.04 2.69 4.27
N GLU A 165 -6.37 2.47 3.14
CA GLU A 165 -6.66 1.36 2.22
C GLU A 165 -6.09 0.04 2.74
N ILE A 166 -4.92 0.09 3.39
CA ILE A 166 -4.27 -1.07 4.02
C ILE A 166 -5.10 -1.53 5.22
N GLU A 167 -5.46 -0.63 6.14
CA GLU A 167 -6.26 -0.91 7.33
C GLU A 167 -7.62 -1.52 6.97
N ALA A 168 -8.24 -1.07 5.87
CA ALA A 168 -9.51 -1.62 5.40
C ALA A 168 -9.40 -3.10 4.99
N VAL A 169 -8.20 -3.61 4.75
CA VAL A 169 -7.96 -4.98 4.29
C VAL A 169 -7.07 -5.81 5.22
N THR A 170 -6.44 -5.21 6.24
CA THR A 170 -5.55 -5.89 7.20
C THR A 170 -6.21 -7.09 7.88
N GLU A 171 -7.50 -6.96 8.22
CA GLU A 171 -8.27 -8.03 8.87
C GLU A 171 -8.78 -9.11 7.89
N ILE A 172 -8.59 -8.91 6.58
CA ILE A 172 -9.02 -9.86 5.56
C ILE A 172 -7.85 -10.80 5.28
N GLU A 173 -7.94 -12.04 5.76
CA GLU A 173 -6.99 -13.08 5.39
C GLU A 173 -7.39 -13.71 4.03
N PRO A 174 -6.59 -13.54 2.96
CA PRO A 174 -6.97 -14.07 1.65
C PRO A 174 -7.00 -15.60 1.59
N ALA A 175 -6.16 -16.26 2.39
CA ALA A 175 -6.13 -17.71 2.51
C ALA A 175 -7.46 -18.27 3.04
N ASP A 176 -8.08 -17.58 4.02
CA ASP A 176 -9.39 -17.96 4.57
C ASP A 176 -10.49 -17.84 3.51
N VAL A 177 -10.45 -16.78 2.71
CA VAL A 177 -11.41 -16.59 1.60
C VAL A 177 -11.26 -17.69 0.55
N LEU A 178 -10.05 -18.14 0.25
CA LEU A 178 -9.81 -19.28 -0.64
C LEU A 178 -10.34 -20.60 -0.05
N ALA A 179 -10.09 -20.84 1.24
CA ALA A 179 -10.59 -22.01 1.95
C ALA A 179 -12.12 -22.05 1.93
N GLU A 180 -12.78 -20.94 2.23
CA GLU A 180 -14.24 -20.79 2.14
C GLU A 180 -14.77 -21.16 0.75
N ILE A 181 -14.14 -20.66 -0.32
CA ILE A 181 -14.56 -20.92 -1.70
C ILE A 181 -14.38 -22.41 -2.07
N ARG A 182 -13.26 -23.02 -1.65
CA ARG A 182 -13.01 -24.46 -1.86
C ARG A 182 -14.09 -25.32 -1.17
N ILE A 183 -14.38 -25.04 0.11
CA ILE A 183 -15.43 -25.74 0.88
C ILE A 183 -16.80 -25.58 0.20
N ALA A 184 -17.16 -24.37 -0.25
CA ALA A 184 -18.43 -24.10 -0.92
C ALA A 184 -18.57 -24.88 -2.24
N ARG A 185 -17.48 -25.00 -3.01
CA ARG A 185 -17.45 -25.79 -4.27
C ARG A 185 -17.64 -27.27 -3.99
N ASP A 186 -16.93 -27.83 -3.01
CA ASP A 186 -17.07 -29.24 -2.64
C ASP A 186 -18.48 -29.57 -2.16
N LYS A 187 -19.11 -28.68 -1.39
CA LYS A 187 -20.51 -28.83 -0.96
C LYS A 187 -21.48 -28.87 -2.15
N ARG A 188 -21.27 -28.02 -3.17
CA ARG A 188 -22.09 -28.03 -4.40
C ARG A 188 -21.90 -29.32 -5.20
N LYS A 189 -20.65 -29.80 -5.32
CA LYS A 189 -20.33 -31.07 -6.00
C LYS A 189 -21.04 -32.24 -5.31
N ARG A 190 -20.99 -32.32 -3.98
CA ARG A 190 -21.68 -33.35 -3.19
C ARG A 190 -23.20 -33.34 -3.41
N ARG A 191 -23.84 -32.17 -3.36
CA ARG A 191 -25.29 -32.03 -3.61
C ARG A 191 -25.70 -32.55 -5.00
N ARG A 192 -24.94 -32.21 -6.05
CA ARG A 192 -25.19 -32.68 -7.42
C ARG A 192 -25.01 -34.19 -7.56
N ALA A 193 -23.99 -34.76 -6.90
CA ALA A 193 -23.76 -36.20 -6.91
C ALA A 193 -24.88 -36.99 -6.23
N THR A 194 -25.43 -36.47 -5.12
CA THR A 194 -26.58 -37.09 -4.45
C THR A 194 -27.86 -36.98 -5.28
N GLN A 195 -28.09 -35.86 -5.98
CA GLN A 195 -29.26 -35.65 -6.81
C GLN A 195 -29.27 -36.50 -8.09
N LYS A 196 -28.10 -36.86 -8.64
CA LYS A 196 -27.97 -37.70 -9.84
C LYS A 196 -28.15 -39.21 -9.57
N ARG A 197 -28.17 -39.64 -8.29
CA ARG A 197 -28.36 -41.05 -7.89
C ARG A 197 -29.82 -41.40 -7.52
N ARG A 198 -30.73 -40.43 -7.63
CA ARG A 198 -32.19 -40.61 -7.51
C ARG A 198 -32.81 -40.54 -8.89
#